data_AF-C4FLE8-F1
#
_entry.id   AF-C4FLE8-F1
#
_cell.length_a   1.000
_cell.length_b   1.000
_cell.length_c   1.000
_cell.angle_alpha   90.00
_cell.angle_beta   90.00
_cell.angle_gamma   90.00
#
_symmetry.space_group_name_H-M   'P 1'
#
loop_
_entity.id
_entity.type
_entity.pdbx_description
1 polymer ?
#
loop_
_entity_poly.entity_id
_entity_poly.type
_entity_poly.pdbx_seq_one_letter_code
_entity_poly.pdbx_strand_id
1 'polypeptide(L)'
;MILDFVLLVVGILFVLAAAELFTNGIEALGHRLNVSKNFTGSVLAAVGTALPETLIPIIAIVFFTGNKGHDIGVGAILGAPFMLATVAFPLIGLTLIIAHLMKKRG
;
A
#
# COMPACT_ATOMS: atom_id res chain seq x y z
N MET A 1 -20.83 0.34 16.69
CA MET A 1 -21.29 0.19 15.30
C MET A 1 -21.29 1.49 14.50
N ILE A 2 -22.11 2.50 14.85
CA ILE A 2 -22.12 3.78 14.10
C ILE A 2 -20.77 4.48 14.19
N LEU A 3 -20.17 4.51 15.38
CA LEU A 3 -18.85 5.10 15.60
C LEU A 3 -17.74 4.38 14.79
N ASP A 4 -17.80 3.05 14.68
CA ASP A 4 -16.81 2.26 13.93
C ASP A 4 -16.88 2.58 12.43
N PHE A 5 -18.09 2.73 11.89
CA PHE A 5 -18.30 3.19 10.52
C PHE A 5 -17.78 4.61 10.29
N VAL A 6 -18.02 5.52 11.23
CA VAL A 6 -17.48 6.89 11.15
C VAL A 6 -15.95 6.87 11.16
N LEU A 7 -15.34 6.09 12.07
CA LEU A 7 -13.89 5.93 12.14
C LEU A 7 -13.31 5.34 10.85
N LEU A 8 -13.98 4.37 10.24
CA LEU A 8 -13.57 3.78 8.97
C LEU A 8 -13.57 4.83 7.85
N VAL A 9 -14.65 5.60 7.72
CA VAL A 9 -14.75 6.66 6.69
C VAL A 9 -13.68 7.73 6.90
N VAL A 10 -13.51 8.19 8.15
CA VAL A 10 -12.49 9.19 8.49
C VAL A 10 -11.09 8.65 8.22
N GLY A 11 -10.82 7.39 8.56
CA GLY A 11 -9.54 6.73 8.30
C GLY A 11 -9.21 6.66 6.81
N ILE A 12 -10.18 6.29 5.97
CA ILE A 12 -10.00 6.28 4.50
C ILE A 12 -9.67 7.69 4.00
N LEU A 13 -10.44 8.71 4.41
CA LEU A 13 -10.18 10.09 4.01
C LEU A 13 -8.80 10.56 4.45
N PHE A 14 -8.36 10.17 5.65
CA PHE A 14 -7.06 10.51 6.19
C PHE A 14 -5.93 9.87 5.37
N VAL A 15 -6.05 8.60 5.00
CA VAL A 15 -5.07 7.91 4.14
C VAL A 15 -5.00 8.57 2.75
N LEU A 16 -6.14 8.94 2.16
CA LEU A 16 -6.16 9.64 0.87
C LEU A 16 -5.45 11.01 0.95
N ALA A 17 -5.76 11.80 1.97
CA ALA A 17 -5.12 13.09 2.18
C ALA A 17 -3.61 12.96 2.46
N ALA A 18 -3.21 11.97 3.25
CA ALA A 18 -1.81 11.68 3.53
C ALA A 18 -1.06 11.26 2.26
N ALA A 19 -1.68 10.44 1.39
CA ALA A 19 -1.08 10.04 0.13
C ALA A 19 -0.83 11.23 -0.80
N GLU A 20 -1.80 12.15 -0.94
CA GLU A 20 -1.65 13.36 -1.76
C GLU A 20 -0.58 14.31 -1.22
N LEU A 21 -0.57 14.54 0.10
CA LEU A 21 0.45 15.36 0.75
C LEU A 21 1.84 14.76 0.58
N PHE A 22 1.94 13.44 0.71
CA PHE A 22 3.19 12.70 0.57
C PHE A 22 3.74 12.77 -0.86
N THR A 23 2.91 12.55 -1.88
CA THR A 23 3.33 12.66 -3.29
C THR A 23 3.80 14.06 -3.63
N ASN A 24 3.08 15.09 -3.17
CA ASN A 24 3.45 16.50 -3.38
C ASN A 24 4.77 16.85 -2.67
N GLY A 25 4.96 16.37 -1.43
CA GLY A 25 6.20 16.56 -0.68
C GLY A 25 7.41 15.92 -1.36
N ILE A 26 7.21 14.75 -1.96
CA ILE A 26 8.22 14.03 -2.73
C ILE A 26 8.56 14.71 -4.05
N GLU A 27 7.57 15.27 -4.75
CA GLU A 27 7.81 16.06 -5.95
C GLU A 27 8.63 17.31 -5.63
N ALA A 28 8.29 18.02 -4.56
CA ALA A 28 9.05 19.17 -4.08
C ALA A 28 10.49 18.79 -3.66
N LEU A 29 10.67 17.65 -2.99
CA LEU A 29 11.99 17.14 -2.60
C LEU A 29 12.82 16.76 -3.83
N GLY A 30 12.22 16.06 -4.81
CA GLY A 30 12.87 15.68 -6.06
C GLY A 30 13.34 16.92 -6.85
N HIS A 31 12.53 17.98 -6.88
CA HIS A 31 12.91 19.26 -7.47
C HIS A 31 14.12 19.90 -6.76
N ARG A 32 14.17 19.88 -5.43
CA ARG A 32 15.30 20.44 -4.66
C ARG A 32 16.59 19.63 -4.82
N LEU A 33 16.47 18.31 -4.98
CA LEU A 33 17.60 17.39 -5.15
C LEU A 33 18.04 17.22 -6.62
N ASN A 34 17.44 17.95 -7.57
CA ASN A 34 17.72 17.86 -9.01
C ASN A 34 17.57 16.43 -9.60
N VAL A 35 16.68 15.63 -9.02
CA VAL A 35 16.45 14.24 -9.45
C VAL A 35 15.41 14.21 -10.58
N SER A 36 15.56 13.28 -11.52
CA SER A 36 14.67 13.19 -12.67
C SER A 36 13.22 12.89 -12.24
N LYS A 37 12.23 13.43 -12.98
CA LYS A 37 10.80 13.15 -12.74
C LYS A 37 10.49 11.65 -12.72
N ASN A 38 11.21 10.86 -13.52
CA ASN A 38 11.06 9.41 -13.54
C ASN A 38 11.53 8.75 -12.24
N PHE A 39 12.61 9.25 -11.62
CA PHE A 39 13.09 8.72 -10.34
C PHE A 39 12.10 9.06 -9.22
N THR A 40 11.62 10.30 -9.18
CA THR A 40 10.59 10.74 -8.22
C THR A 40 9.31 9.92 -8.36
N GLY A 41 8.80 9.75 -9.58
CA GLY A 41 7.54 9.04 -9.82
C GLY A 41 7.61 7.53 -9.59
N SER A 42 8.76 6.89 -9.81
CA SER A 42 8.89 5.43 -9.64
C SER A 42 9.32 5.04 -8.23
N VAL A 43 10.42 5.61 -7.74
CA VAL A 43 11.02 5.20 -6.46
C VAL A 43 10.23 5.78 -5.29
N LEU A 44 9.92 7.07 -5.33
CA LEU A 44 9.29 7.72 -4.18
C LEU A 44 7.80 7.38 -4.07
N ALA A 45 7.10 7.11 -5.19
CA ALA A 45 5.75 6.55 -5.16
C ALA A 45 5.72 5.13 -4.57
N ALA A 46 6.64 4.27 -4.99
CA ALA A 46 6.75 2.90 -4.45
C ALA A 46 7.08 2.91 -2.95
N VAL A 47 7.96 3.81 -2.51
CA VAL A 47 8.27 4.00 -1.08
C VAL A 47 7.03 4.49 -0.33
N GLY A 48 6.25 5.40 -0.89
CA GLY A 48 5.02 5.92 -0.28
C GLY A 48 3.94 4.88 -0.05
N THR A 49 3.74 3.98 -1.01
CA THR A 49 2.75 2.91 -0.88
C THR A 49 3.20 1.83 0.12
N ALA A 50 4.50 1.52 0.15
CA ALA A 50 5.05 0.50 1.05
C ALA A 50 5.29 1.00 2.48
N LEU A 51 5.42 2.32 2.69
CA LEU A 51 5.72 2.92 3.99
C LEU A 51 4.66 2.58 5.05
N PRO A 52 3.35 2.82 4.83
CA PRO A 52 2.32 2.49 5.81
C PRO A 52 2.31 0.99 6.15
N GLU A 53 2.45 0.15 5.13
CA GLU A 53 2.47 -1.31 5.28
C GLU A 53 3.68 -1.78 6.09
N THR A 54 4.84 -1.16 5.90
CA THR A 54 6.09 -1.49 6.60
C THR A 54 6.15 -0.91 8.02
N LEU A 55 5.46 0.22 8.27
CA LEU A 55 5.42 0.84 9.60
C LEU A 55 4.63 0.01 10.61
N ILE A 56 3.55 -0.68 10.19
CA ILE A 56 2.74 -1.52 11.08
C ILE A 56 3.57 -2.59 11.82
N PRO A 57 4.36 -3.45 11.14
CA PRO A 57 5.18 -4.44 11.83
C PRO A 57 6.31 -3.81 12.65
N ILE A 58 6.89 -2.69 12.20
CA ILE A 58 7.89 -1.96 12.99
C ILE A 58 7.27 -1.50 14.31
N ILE A 59 6.09 -0.88 14.28
CA ILE A 59 5.41 -0.42 15.48
C ILE A 59 5.01 -1.60 16.36
N ALA A 60 4.51 -2.69 15.77
CA ALA A 60 4.13 -3.90 16.50
C ALA A 60 5.31 -4.52 17.27
N ILE A 61 6.49 -4.60 16.65
CA ILE A 61 7.68 -5.19 17.27
C ILE A 61 8.31 -4.25 18.30
N VAL A 62 8.36 -2.94 18.01
CA VAL A 62 9.06 -1.95 18.84
C VAL A 62 8.23 -1.50 20.03
N PHE A 63 6.93 -1.26 19.85
CA PHE A 63 6.07 -0.65 20.89
C PHE A 63 5.22 -1.66 21.65
N PHE A 64 4.96 -2.85 21.11
CA PHE A 64 4.18 -3.89 21.79
C PHE A 64 5.10 -5.03 22.23
N THR A 65 5.57 -4.98 23.48
CA THR A 65 6.42 -6.02 24.07
C THR A 65 5.60 -7.23 24.50
N GLY A 66 5.91 -8.41 23.94
CA GLY A 66 5.30 -9.70 24.27
C GLY A 66 4.82 -10.50 23.05
N ASN A 67 4.31 -11.72 23.27
CA ASN A 67 3.89 -12.63 22.19
C ASN A 67 2.85 -12.00 21.23
N LYS A 68 1.97 -11.13 21.74
CA LYS A 68 0.95 -10.45 20.93
C LYS A 68 1.53 -9.49 19.89
N GLY A 69 2.61 -8.76 20.22
CA GLY A 69 3.27 -7.87 19.26
C GLY A 69 3.98 -8.64 18.15
N HIS A 70 4.54 -9.80 18.50
CA HIS A 70 5.17 -10.71 17.54
C HIS A 70 4.16 -11.28 16.55
N ASP A 71 3.00 -11.76 17.02
CA ASP A 71 1.95 -12.30 16.16
C ASP A 71 1.40 -11.25 15.20
N ILE A 72 1.20 -10.01 15.67
CA ILE A 72 0.77 -8.88 14.82
C ILE A 72 1.85 -8.54 13.79
N GLY A 73 3.13 -8.49 14.20
CA GLY A 73 4.24 -8.21 13.29
C GLY A 73 4.39 -9.25 12.20
N VAL A 74 4.33 -10.53 12.56
CA VAL A 74 4.38 -11.66 11.60
C VAL A 74 3.17 -11.60 10.65
N GLY A 75 1.97 -11.35 11.18
CA GLY A 75 0.76 -11.19 10.38
C GLY A 75 0.85 -10.04 9.38
N ALA A 76 1.41 -8.90 9.77
CA ALA A 76 1.58 -7.76 8.89
C ALA A 76 2.64 -8.01 7.80
N ILE A 77 3.78 -8.63 8.15
CA ILE A 77 4.86 -8.94 7.19
C ILE A 77 4.40 -9.99 6.17
N LEU A 78 3.74 -11.05 6.61
CA LEU A 78 3.30 -12.14 5.75
C LEU A 78 1.99 -11.83 5.01
N GLY A 79 1.16 -10.94 5.57
CA GLY A 79 -0.14 -10.59 4.99
C GLY A 79 -0.03 -10.02 3.58
N ALA A 80 0.91 -9.09 3.35
CA ALA A 80 1.11 -8.47 2.04
C ALA A 80 1.46 -9.49 0.92
N PRO A 81 2.49 -10.35 1.03
CA PRO A 81 2.78 -11.33 0.01
C PRO A 81 1.67 -12.38 -0.15
N PHE A 82 0.98 -12.77 0.92
CA PHE A 82 -0.17 -13.68 0.80
C PHE A 82 -1.35 -13.05 0.06
N MET A 83 -1.69 -11.79 0.33
CA MET A 83 -2.73 -11.07 -0.41
C MET A 83 -2.40 -10.99 -1.90
N LEU A 84 -1.14 -10.71 -2.24
CA LEU A 84 -0.70 -10.68 -3.64
C LEU A 84 -0.83 -12.06 -4.30
N ALA A 85 -0.35 -13.11 -3.65
CA ALA A 85 -0.37 -14.47 -4.17
C ALA A 85 -1.78 -15.05 -4.33
N THR A 86 -2.68 -14.76 -3.38
CA THR A 86 -4.01 -15.41 -3.31
C THR A 86 -5.12 -14.60 -3.95
N VAL A 87 -5.01 -13.27 -3.99
CA VAL A 87 -6.07 -12.39 -4.48
C VAL A 87 -5.60 -11.62 -5.72
N ALA A 88 -4.51 -10.85 -5.60
CA ALA A 88 -4.12 -9.93 -6.67
C ALA A 88 -3.70 -10.66 -7.95
N PHE A 89 -2.77 -11.62 -7.88
CA PHE A 89 -2.29 -12.32 -9.07
C PHE A 89 -3.38 -13.17 -9.76
N PRO A 90 -4.23 -13.94 -9.04
CA PRO A 90 -5.34 -14.64 -9.67
C PRO A 90 -6.33 -13.70 -10.37
N LEU A 91 -6.67 -12.55 -9.76
CA LEU A 91 -7.55 -11.56 -10.38
C LEU A 91 -6.95 -10.96 -11.65
N ILE A 92 -5.67 -10.59 -11.62
CA ILE A 92 -4.96 -10.07 -12.80
C ILE A 92 -4.93 -11.16 -13.90
N GLY A 93 -4.58 -12.39 -13.54
CA GLY A 93 -4.56 -13.53 -14.47
C GLY A 93 -5.92 -13.77 -15.12
N LEU A 94 -7.00 -13.79 -14.32
CA LEU A 94 -8.36 -13.94 -14.81
C LEU A 94 -8.75 -12.81 -15.75
N THR A 95 -8.43 -11.56 -15.38
CA THR A 95 -8.71 -10.38 -16.21
C THR A 95 -8.01 -10.48 -17.57
N LEU A 96 -6.75 -10.92 -17.59
CA LEU A 96 -5.99 -11.12 -18.83
C LEU A 96 -6.56 -12.25 -19.69
N ILE A 97 -6.97 -13.37 -19.07
CA ILE A 97 -7.59 -14.50 -19.78
C ILE A 97 -8.92 -14.06 -20.42
N ILE A 98 -9.78 -13.36 -19.67
CA ILE A 98 -11.05 -12.84 -20.17
C ILE A 98 -10.81 -11.87 -21.33
N ALA A 99 -9.89 -10.92 -21.16
CA ALA A 99 -9.54 -9.96 -22.20
C ALA A 99 -9.04 -10.66 -23.49
N HIS A 100 -8.22 -11.70 -23.35
CA HIS A 100 -7.73 -12.49 -24.48
C HIS A 100 -8.86 -13.24 -25.20
N LEU A 101 -9.78 -13.85 -24.45
CA LEU A 101 -10.94 -14.57 -25.01
C LEU A 101 -11.92 -13.63 -25.72
N MET A 102 -12.08 -12.39 -25.23
CA MET A 102 -12.91 -11.37 -25.89
C MET A 102 -12.28 -10.85 -27.18
N LYS A 103 -10.95 -10.65 -27.22
CA LYS A 103 -10.25 -10.17 -28.42
C LYS A 103 -10.25 -11.18 -29.58
N LYS A 104 -10.47 -12.47 -29.28
CA LYS A 104 -10.57 -13.54 -30.29
C LYS A 104 -11.96 -13.68 -30.92
N ARG A 105 -12.94 -12.87 -30.50
CA ARG A 105 -14.34 -12.88 -30.96
C ARG A 105 -14.70 -11.76 -31.97
N GLY A 106 -13.77 -10.86 -32.30
CA GLY A 106 -13.91 -9.86 -33.37
C GLY A 106 -12.89 -10.11 -34.46
#